data_AF-B3RI48-F1
#
_entry.id   AF-B3RI48-F1
#
_cell.length_a   1.000
_cell.length_b   1.000
_cell.length_c   1.000
_cell.angle_alpha   90.00
_cell.angle_beta   90.00
_cell.angle_gamma   90.00
#
_symmetry.space_group_name_H-M   'P 1'
#
loop_
_entity.id
_entity.type
_entity.pdbx_description
1 polymer ?
#
loop_
_entity_poly.entity_id
_entity_poly.type
_entity_poly.pdbx_seq_one_letter_code
_entity_poly.pdbx_strand_id
1 'polypeptide(L)'
;MLFITVSVSVRKSFFGLSTLMMVLMCYALAGVVLFGNVKWGEGINRHTNFESAGQAMLVLTRIMTGEDWYKIMNNCMITTPYCTTTLENGRRISDCGNYAAAIIYFISFYVIVSFMFVNLFIAIVVENFSLFYSDEEESLLSQKNLYNFQTTWNLIDRNRKVHPFNHEHF
;
A
#
# COMPACT_ATOMS: atom_id res chain seq x y z
N MET A 1 -4.39 -23.70 6.06
CA MET A 1 -4.82 -22.66 7.03
C MET A 1 -4.08 -21.36 6.77
N LEU A 2 -2.78 -21.22 7.10
CA LEU A 2 -2.03 -19.96 6.91
C LEU A 2 -2.05 -19.37 5.49
N PHE A 3 -1.81 -20.16 4.43
CA PHE A 3 -1.85 -19.67 3.04
C PHE A 3 -3.25 -19.20 2.59
N ILE A 4 -4.31 -19.81 3.14
CA ILE A 4 -5.71 -19.43 2.83
C ILE A 4 -6.01 -18.10 3.52
N THR A 5 -5.59 -17.94 4.78
CA THR A 5 -5.72 -16.67 5.53
C THR A 5 -5.04 -15.53 4.79
N VAL A 6 -3.77 -15.71 4.37
CA VAL A 6 -3.04 -14.69 3.60
C VAL A 6 -3.78 -14.33 2.30
N SER A 7 -4.28 -15.32 1.57
CA SER A 7 -4.99 -15.09 0.30
C SER A 7 -6.32 -14.35 0.50
N VAL A 8 -7.05 -14.63 1.58
CA VAL A 8 -8.31 -13.94 1.92
C VAL A 8 -8.02 -12.48 2.32
N SER A 9 -7.00 -12.25 3.15
CA SER A 9 -6.60 -10.90 3.59
C SER A 9 -6.15 -10.01 2.42
N VAL A 10 -5.44 -10.56 1.44
CA VAL A 10 -5.03 -9.81 0.23
C VAL A 10 -6.24 -9.38 -0.59
N ARG A 11 -7.23 -10.26 -0.77
CA ARG A 11 -8.45 -9.94 -1.54
C ARG A 11 -9.26 -8.83 -0.87
N LYS A 12 -9.35 -8.82 0.46
CA LYS A 12 -10.08 -7.79 1.20
C LYS A 12 -9.33 -6.45 1.26
N SER A 13 -8.00 -6.49 1.31
CA SER A 13 -7.15 -5.28 1.29
C SER A 13 -7.00 -4.65 -0.10
N PHE A 14 -7.55 -5.27 -1.15
CA PHE A 14 -7.41 -4.85 -2.55
C PHE A 14 -7.77 -3.38 -2.77
N PHE A 15 -8.90 -2.91 -2.22
CA PHE A 15 -9.33 -1.53 -2.38
C PHE A 15 -8.34 -0.54 -1.75
N GLY A 16 -7.88 -0.80 -0.52
CA GLY A 16 -6.91 0.06 0.15
C GLY A 16 -5.56 0.10 -0.55
N LEU A 17 -5.09 -1.05 -1.06
CA LEU A 17 -3.86 -1.13 -1.87
C LEU A 17 -4.00 -0.39 -3.21
N SER A 18 -5.17 -0.49 -3.86
CA SER A 18 -5.46 0.25 -5.10
C SER A 18 -5.44 1.76 -4.88
N THR A 19 -6.09 2.23 -3.80
CA THR A 19 -6.04 3.66 -3.42
C THR A 19 -4.60 4.11 -3.13
N LEU A 20 -3.79 3.27 -2.47
CA LEU A 20 -2.39 3.58 -2.18
C LEU A 20 -1.57 3.75 -3.46
N MET A 21 -1.74 2.82 -4.42
CA MET A 21 -1.09 2.92 -5.73
C MET A 21 -1.51 4.17 -6.50
N MET A 22 -2.79 4.56 -6.45
CA MET A 22 -3.28 5.79 -7.08
C MET A 22 -2.63 7.03 -6.46
N VAL A 23 -2.60 7.11 -5.13
CA VAL A 23 -1.94 8.22 -4.41
C VAL A 23 -0.45 8.29 -4.75
N LEU A 24 0.24 7.15 -4.80
CA LEU A 24 1.65 7.09 -5.20
C LEU A 24 1.87 7.60 -6.60
N MET A 25 1.01 7.24 -7.56
CA MET A 25 1.12 7.72 -8.94
C MET A 25 0.91 9.23 -9.03
N CYS A 26 -0.09 9.79 -8.33
CA CYS A 26 -0.33 11.24 -8.29
C CYS A 26 0.88 11.99 -7.71
N TYR A 27 1.42 11.52 -6.59
CA TYR A 27 2.61 12.12 -5.97
C TYR A 27 3.84 11.93 -6.84
N ALA A 28 4.02 10.80 -7.53
CA ALA A 28 5.16 10.56 -8.41
C ALA A 28 5.18 11.58 -9.56
N LEU A 29 4.04 11.79 -10.21
CA LEU A 29 3.93 12.78 -11.28
C LEU A 29 4.18 14.21 -10.79
N ALA A 30 3.61 14.58 -9.63
CA ALA A 30 3.88 15.88 -9.02
C ALA A 30 5.36 16.05 -8.64
N GLY A 31 6.00 14.99 -8.12
CA GLY A 31 7.41 14.97 -7.76
C GLY A 31 8.33 15.13 -8.97
N VAL A 32 8.00 14.51 -10.11
CA VAL A 32 8.73 14.70 -11.37
C VAL A 32 8.66 16.17 -11.83
N VAL A 33 7.47 16.78 -11.76
CA VAL A 33 7.29 18.18 -12.15
C VAL A 33 8.03 19.14 -11.23
N LEU A 34 8.02 18.88 -9.92
CA LEU A 34 8.63 19.77 -8.92
C LEU A 34 10.14 19.57 -8.76
N PHE A 35 10.61 18.33 -8.81
CA PHE A 35 11.95 17.94 -8.37
C PHE A 35 12.75 17.15 -9.42
N GLY A 36 12.25 17.03 -10.66
CA GLY A 36 12.88 16.18 -11.68
C GLY A 36 14.29 16.60 -12.09
N ASN A 37 14.66 17.86 -11.89
CA ASN A 37 15.99 18.39 -12.23
C ASN A 37 16.84 18.75 -10.99
N VAL A 38 16.40 18.38 -9.79
CA VAL A 38 17.12 18.74 -8.55
C VAL A 38 18.51 18.13 -8.56
N LYS A 39 19.51 18.94 -8.20
CA LYS A 39 20.90 18.53 -8.10
C LYS A 39 21.07 17.33 -7.17
N TRP A 40 21.92 16.39 -7.57
CA TRP A 40 22.23 15.22 -6.75
C TRP A 40 22.94 15.61 -5.45
N GLY A 41 22.62 14.87 -4.40
CA GLY A 41 23.15 15.04 -3.05
C GLY A 41 23.12 13.72 -2.28
N GLU A 42 23.05 13.79 -0.95
CA GLU A 42 23.02 12.61 -0.09
C GLU A 42 21.73 11.77 -0.27
N GLY A 43 20.58 12.43 -0.36
CA GLY A 43 19.27 11.81 -0.54
C GLY A 43 18.86 11.61 -1.99
N ILE A 44 19.29 12.49 -2.90
CA ILE A 44 19.00 12.38 -4.34
C ILE A 44 20.24 11.89 -5.09
N ASN A 45 20.15 10.74 -5.77
CA ASN A 45 21.24 10.14 -6.52
C ASN A 45 20.73 9.40 -7.77
N ARG A 46 21.63 8.74 -8.51
CA ARG A 46 21.30 7.97 -9.72
C ARG A 46 20.19 6.93 -9.54
N HIS A 47 20.03 6.37 -8.34
CA HIS A 47 19.03 5.35 -8.02
C HIS A 47 17.82 5.92 -7.26
N THR A 48 17.92 7.14 -6.75
CA THR A 48 16.91 7.80 -5.92
C THR A 48 16.72 9.22 -6.44
N ASN A 49 15.88 9.39 -7.46
CA ASN A 49 15.59 10.69 -8.04
C ASN A 49 14.16 10.75 -8.60
N PHE A 50 13.77 11.95 -9.03
CA PHE A 50 12.47 12.25 -9.60
C PHE A 50 12.54 12.51 -11.12
N GLU A 51 13.57 12.02 -11.82
CA GLU A 51 13.74 12.28 -13.27
C GLU A 51 12.65 11.62 -14.13
N SER A 52 12.06 10.53 -13.64
CA SER A 52 10.97 9.81 -14.31
C SER A 52 9.93 9.32 -13.30
N ALA A 53 8.69 9.15 -13.76
CA ALA A 53 7.59 8.71 -12.88
C ALA A 53 7.87 7.35 -12.21
N GLY A 54 8.51 6.42 -12.93
CA GLY A 54 8.88 5.11 -12.37
C GLY A 54 9.93 5.21 -11.27
N GLN A 55 10.96 6.05 -11.44
CA GLN A 55 11.95 6.29 -10.38
C GLN A 55 11.32 7.04 -9.19
N ALA A 56 10.49 8.04 -9.45
CA ALA A 56 9.75 8.75 -8.41
C ALA A 56 8.86 7.80 -7.59
N MET A 57 8.19 6.83 -8.22
CA MET A 57 7.42 5.79 -7.51
C MET A 57 8.29 4.93 -6.58
N LEU A 58 9.50 4.56 -7.01
CA LEU A 58 10.44 3.80 -6.17
C LEU A 58 10.92 4.66 -4.99
N VAL A 59 11.23 5.93 -5.22
CA VAL A 59 11.59 6.89 -4.16
C VAL A 59 10.45 7.04 -3.15
N LEU A 60 9.21 7.20 -3.62
CA LEU A 60 8.05 7.31 -2.73
C LEU A 60 7.81 6.03 -1.93
N THR A 61 8.00 4.86 -2.56
CA THR A 61 7.91 3.55 -1.86
C THR A 61 8.97 3.44 -0.76
N ARG A 62 10.20 3.93 -0.99
CA ARG A 62 11.25 4.03 0.04
C ARG A 62 10.85 5.00 1.17
N ILE A 63 10.24 6.13 0.84
CA ILE A 63 9.78 7.09 1.85
C ILE A 63 8.67 6.48 2.71
N MET A 64 7.77 5.68 2.12
CA MET A 64 6.70 4.99 2.85
C MET A 64 7.23 4.03 3.93
N THR A 65 8.39 3.40 3.72
CA THR A 65 9.04 2.55 4.73
C THR A 65 9.81 3.35 5.79
N GLY A 66 9.87 4.67 5.65
CA GLY A 66 10.55 5.58 6.57
C GLY A 66 12.06 5.70 6.34
N GLU A 67 12.59 5.18 5.23
CA GLU A 67 14.02 5.18 4.97
C GLU A 67 14.50 6.51 4.38
N ASP A 68 15.38 7.22 5.10
CA ASP A 68 16.10 8.43 4.67
C ASP A 68 15.23 9.55 4.05
N TRP A 69 13.92 9.57 4.31
CA TRP A 69 12.98 10.50 3.70
C TRP A 69 13.33 11.97 3.96
N TYR A 70 13.87 12.27 5.14
CA TYR A 70 14.30 13.62 5.51
C TYR A 70 15.51 14.09 4.68
N LYS A 71 16.41 13.17 4.28
CA LYS A 71 17.57 13.49 3.43
C LYS A 71 17.12 13.83 2.00
N ILE A 72 16.17 13.04 1.49
CA ILE A 72 15.54 13.28 0.18
C ILE A 72 14.85 14.65 0.20
N MET A 73 14.03 14.92 1.22
CA MET A 73 13.37 16.22 1.40
C MET A 73 14.37 17.37 1.46
N ASN A 74 15.42 17.26 2.28
CA ASN A 74 16.44 18.30 2.41
C ASN A 74 17.16 18.59 1.08
N ASN A 75 17.41 17.57 0.25
CA ASN A 75 17.96 17.78 -1.09
C ASN A 75 16.97 18.46 -2.04
N CYS A 76 15.67 18.16 -1.94
CA CYS A 76 14.64 18.88 -2.69
C CYS A 76 14.39 20.33 -2.20
N MET A 77 14.96 20.70 -1.04
CA MET A 77 14.89 22.05 -0.47
C MET A 77 16.10 22.93 -0.83
N ILE A 78 17.08 22.42 -1.57
CA ILE A 78 18.32 23.16 -1.85
C ILE A 78 18.03 24.47 -2.58
N THR A 79 18.68 25.53 -2.10
CA THR A 79 18.63 26.88 -2.69
C THR A 79 20.04 27.37 -2.96
N THR A 80 20.15 28.51 -3.64
CA THR A 80 21.43 29.18 -3.87
C THR A 80 22.12 29.48 -2.52
N PRO A 81 23.45 29.34 -2.40
CA PRO A 81 24.45 29.08 -3.45
C PRO A 81 24.74 27.59 -3.73
N TYR A 82 23.98 26.64 -3.17
CA TYR A 82 24.27 25.19 -3.30
C TYR A 82 23.77 24.56 -4.60
N CYS A 83 22.96 25.32 -5.35
CA CYS A 83 22.43 25.01 -6.67
C CYS A 83 22.71 26.17 -7.64
N THR A 84 22.63 25.90 -8.94
CA THR A 84 22.93 26.80 -10.05
C THR A 84 21.67 27.02 -10.90
N THR A 85 21.38 28.29 -11.19
CA THR A 85 20.37 28.63 -12.20
C THR A 85 21.09 29.26 -13.39
N THR A 86 21.07 28.58 -14.53
CA THR A 86 21.69 29.04 -15.77
C THR A 86 20.63 29.39 -16.82
N LEU A 87 21.00 30.25 -17.76
CA LEU A 87 20.22 30.50 -18.97
C LEU A 87 20.91 29.78 -20.13
N GLU A 88 20.27 28.75 -20.63
CA GLU A 88 20.75 27.98 -21.79
C GLU A 88 19.72 28.10 -22.91
N ASN A 89 20.13 28.58 -24.08
CA ASN A 89 19.25 28.74 -25.26
C ASN A 89 17.97 29.57 -24.98
N GLY A 90 18.05 30.58 -24.12
CA GLY A 90 16.92 31.43 -23.72
C GLY A 90 15.94 30.77 -22.73
N ARG A 91 16.21 29.54 -22.27
CA ARG A 91 15.44 28.85 -21.22
C ARG A 91 16.17 28.93 -19.90
N ARG A 92 15.42 29.20 -18.82
CA ARG A 92 15.96 29.15 -17.46
C ARG A 92 16.01 27.67 -17.06
N ILE A 93 17.22 27.14 -16.92
CA ILE A 93 17.46 25.79 -16.40
C ILE A 93 17.97 25.97 -14.98
N SER A 94 17.30 25.32 -14.03
CA SER A 94 17.64 25.39 -12.62
C SER A 94 17.74 23.97 -12.09
N ASP A 95 18.85 23.66 -11.44
CA ASP A 95 19.02 22.44 -10.64
C ASP A 95 18.63 22.67 -9.16
N CYS A 96 18.05 23.83 -8.86
CA CYS A 96 17.57 24.17 -7.53
C CYS A 96 16.27 23.45 -7.20
N GLY A 97 16.11 23.15 -5.91
CA GLY A 97 14.85 22.71 -5.36
C GLY A 97 13.89 23.86 -5.09
N ASN A 98 12.81 23.55 -4.37
CA ASN A 98 11.85 24.53 -3.90
C ASN A 98 11.55 24.27 -2.42
N TYR A 99 12.09 25.13 -1.55
CA TYR A 99 12.00 24.98 -0.10
C TYR A 99 10.58 24.77 0.40
N ALA A 100 9.65 25.66 0.02
CA ALA A 100 8.27 25.62 0.50
C ALA A 100 7.52 24.42 -0.10
N ALA A 101 7.68 24.18 -1.41
CA ALA A 101 6.99 23.09 -2.09
C ALA A 101 7.48 21.72 -1.60
N ALA A 102 8.78 21.55 -1.32
CA ALA A 102 9.34 20.32 -0.77
C ALA A 102 8.75 20.02 0.60
N ILE A 103 8.75 20.98 1.54
CA ILE A 103 8.15 20.76 2.87
C ILE A 103 6.68 20.35 2.72
N ILE A 104 5.89 21.08 1.94
CA ILE A 104 4.46 20.78 1.76
C ILE A 104 4.30 19.38 1.15
N TYR A 105 5.02 19.08 0.07
CA TYR A 105 4.93 17.80 -0.65
C TYR A 105 5.30 16.60 0.22
N PHE A 106 6.45 16.62 0.89
CA PHE A 106 6.92 15.46 1.66
C PHE A 106 6.13 15.28 2.95
N ILE A 107 5.79 16.36 3.65
CA ILE A 107 5.00 16.27 4.88
C ILE A 107 3.56 15.84 4.58
N SER A 108 2.91 16.41 3.55
CA SER A 108 1.55 15.99 3.18
C SER A 108 1.51 14.54 2.73
N PHE A 109 2.50 14.11 1.93
CA PHE A 109 2.64 12.71 1.52
C PHE A 109 2.76 11.78 2.72
N TYR A 110 3.68 12.09 3.64
CA TYR A 110 3.96 11.25 4.80
C TYR A 110 2.74 11.11 5.71
N VAL A 111 2.02 12.20 5.96
CA VAL A 111 0.79 12.20 6.77
C VAL A 111 -0.32 11.37 6.11
N ILE A 112 -0.57 11.57 4.80
CA ILE A 112 -1.61 10.84 4.06
C ILE A 112 -1.30 9.34 4.07
N VAL A 113 -0.08 8.96 3.72
CA VAL A 113 0.37 7.56 3.70
C VAL A 113 0.26 6.93 5.09
N SER A 114 0.67 7.65 6.14
CA SER A 114 0.56 7.15 7.52
C SER A 114 -0.88 6.85 7.92
N PHE A 115 -1.82 7.75 7.59
CA PHE A 115 -3.24 7.50 7.83
C PHE A 115 -3.77 6.31 7.02
N MET A 116 -3.33 6.16 5.77
CA MET A 116 -3.69 4.99 4.96
C MET A 116 -3.17 3.68 5.57
N PHE A 117 -1.93 3.64 6.08
CA PHE A 117 -1.40 2.46 6.76
C PHE A 117 -2.15 2.13 8.04
N VAL A 118 -2.52 3.14 8.84
CA VAL A 118 -3.34 2.92 10.04
C VAL A 118 -4.71 2.35 9.65
N ASN A 119 -5.35 2.88 8.60
CA ASN A 119 -6.63 2.37 8.13
C ASN A 119 -6.52 0.92 7.58
N LEU A 120 -5.43 0.60 6.89
CA LEU A 120 -5.13 -0.77 6.44
C LEU A 120 -4.91 -1.71 7.64
N PHE A 121 -4.15 -1.27 8.64
CA PHE A 121 -3.89 -2.04 9.84
C PHE A 121 -5.18 -2.30 10.62
N ILE A 122 -6.02 -1.29 10.83
CA ILE A 122 -7.32 -1.44 11.50
C ILE A 122 -8.20 -2.43 10.74
N ALA A 123 -8.29 -2.32 9.41
CA ALA A 123 -9.07 -3.25 8.60
C ALA A 123 -8.60 -4.71 8.78
N ILE A 124 -7.28 -4.94 8.79
CA ILE A 124 -6.71 -6.27 9.01
C ILE A 124 -6.99 -6.77 10.43
N VAL A 125 -6.81 -5.92 11.45
CA VAL A 125 -7.03 -6.30 12.85
C VAL A 125 -8.49 -6.67 13.09
N VAL A 126 -9.44 -5.83 12.67
CA VAL A 126 -10.89 -6.11 12.81
C VAL A 126 -11.29 -7.39 12.09
N GLU A 127 -10.68 -7.67 10.94
CA GLU A 127 -10.91 -8.93 10.23
C GLU A 127 -10.38 -10.13 11.03
N ASN A 128 -9.16 -10.06 11.57
CA ASN A 128 -8.62 -11.13 12.39
C ASN A 128 -9.49 -11.36 13.64
N PHE A 129 -9.84 -10.29 14.36
CA PHE A 129 -10.75 -10.38 15.51
C PHE A 129 -12.10 -10.97 15.11
N SER A 130 -12.74 -10.52 14.03
CA SER A 130 -14.01 -11.13 13.60
C SER A 130 -13.85 -12.61 13.23
N LEU A 131 -12.78 -13.03 12.55
CA LEU A 131 -12.55 -14.46 12.25
C LEU A 131 -12.40 -15.33 13.50
N PHE A 132 -11.69 -14.85 14.53
CA PHE A 132 -11.48 -15.65 15.76
C PHE A 132 -12.69 -15.62 16.70
N TYR A 133 -13.40 -14.50 16.80
CA TYR A 133 -14.50 -14.33 17.76
C TYR A 133 -15.87 -14.77 17.21
N SER A 134 -16.08 -14.76 15.88
CA SER A 134 -17.34 -15.26 15.29
C SER A 134 -17.45 -16.80 15.35
N ASP A 135 -16.33 -17.51 15.53
CA ASP A 135 -16.32 -18.98 15.51
C ASP A 135 -16.67 -19.59 16.89
N GLU A 136 -16.49 -18.87 18.01
CA GLU A 136 -16.71 -19.42 19.36
C GLU A 136 -18.05 -19.06 20.02
N GLU A 137 -18.61 -17.86 19.79
CA GLU A 137 -19.84 -17.43 20.48
C GLU A 137 -21.11 -17.40 19.59
N GLU A 138 -20.98 -17.36 18.25
CA GLU A 138 -22.14 -17.24 17.33
C GLU A 138 -22.32 -18.43 16.36
N SER A 139 -21.38 -19.38 16.33
CA SER A 139 -21.52 -20.58 15.50
C SER A 139 -22.47 -21.59 16.17
N LEU A 140 -23.72 -21.63 15.69
CA LEU A 140 -24.70 -22.71 15.98
C LEU A 140 -24.11 -24.12 15.73
N LEU A 141 -23.03 -24.21 14.94
CA LEU A 141 -22.28 -25.41 14.60
C LEU A 141 -20.76 -25.18 14.70
N SER A 142 -20.15 -25.66 15.79
CA SER A 142 -18.68 -25.72 15.94
C SER A 142 -18.02 -26.62 14.89
N GLN A 143 -16.75 -26.36 14.56
CA GLN A 143 -15.91 -27.22 13.71
C GLN A 143 -15.90 -28.69 14.17
N LYS A 144 -15.97 -28.94 15.48
CA LYS A 144 -16.07 -30.31 16.03
C LYS A 144 -17.39 -30.98 15.66
N ASN A 145 -18.49 -30.23 15.66
CA ASN A 145 -19.81 -30.72 15.25
C ASN A 145 -19.84 -31.00 13.75
N LEU A 146 -19.21 -30.14 12.93
CA LEU A 146 -19.10 -30.33 11.49
C LEU A 146 -18.26 -31.56 11.14
N TYR A 147 -17.13 -31.76 11.83
CA TYR A 147 -16.31 -32.96 11.68
C TYR A 147 -17.12 -34.20 12.03
N ASN A 148 -17.75 -34.25 13.21
CA ASN A 148 -18.58 -35.38 13.62
C ASN A 148 -19.73 -35.67 12.63
N PHE A 149 -20.35 -34.62 12.09
CA PHE A 149 -21.37 -34.76 11.06
C PHE A 149 -20.80 -35.38 9.78
N GLN A 150 -19.65 -34.89 9.29
CA GLN A 150 -19.00 -35.47 8.11
C GLN A 150 -18.63 -36.94 8.31
N THR A 151 -18.07 -37.31 9.46
CA THR A 151 -17.72 -38.71 9.76
C THR A 151 -18.95 -39.59 9.80
N THR A 152 -20.03 -39.12 10.45
CA THR A 152 -21.30 -39.86 10.54
C THR A 152 -21.97 -39.98 9.17
N TRP A 153 -21.98 -38.91 8.38
CA TRP A 153 -22.53 -38.90 7.03
C TRP A 153 -21.79 -39.86 6.10
N ASN A 154 -20.46 -39.91 6.17
CA ASN A 154 -19.64 -40.82 5.38
C ASN A 154 -19.88 -42.30 5.74
N LEU A 155 -20.32 -42.61 6.97
CA LEU A 155 -20.70 -43.97 7.35
C LEU A 155 -22.04 -44.38 6.74
N ILE A 156 -22.96 -43.43 6.58
CA ILE A 156 -24.32 -43.66 6.05
C ILE A 156 -24.31 -43.67 4.52
N ASP A 157 -23.71 -42.66 3.88
CA ASP A 157 -23.60 -42.57 2.41
C ASP A 157 -22.31 -43.25 1.90
N ARG A 158 -22.31 -44.58 1.90
CA ARG A 158 -21.18 -45.39 1.38
C ARG A 158 -20.87 -45.17 -0.11
N ASN A 159 -21.84 -44.69 -0.89
CA ASN A 159 -21.70 -44.53 -2.34
C ASN A 159 -21.22 -43.12 -2.74
N ARG A 160 -21.08 -42.19 -1.77
CA ARG A 160 -20.74 -40.77 -1.98
C ARG A 160 -21.56 -40.13 -3.10
N LYS A 161 -22.85 -40.48 -3.18
CA LYS A 161 -23.73 -39.89 -4.19
C LYS A 161 -24.16 -38.53 -3.67
N VAL A 162 -23.53 -37.47 -4.17
CA VAL A 162 -23.99 -36.09 -3.94
C VAL A 162 -25.35 -35.97 -4.61
N HIS A 163 -26.43 -36.19 -3.86
CA HIS A 163 -27.77 -35.98 -4.35
C HIS A 163 -27.98 -34.48 -4.55
N PRO A 164 -28.35 -34.02 -5.76
CA PRO A 164 -28.76 -32.64 -5.95
C PRO A 164 -30.00 -32.39 -5.06
N PHE A 165 -29.95 -31.32 -4.27
CA PHE A 165 -31.08 -30.88 -3.45
C PHE A 165 -32.23 -30.46 -4.39
N ASN A 166 -33.20 -31.35 -4.61
CA ASN A 166 -34.46 -30.99 -5.24
C ASN A 166 -35.36 -30.33 -4.17
N HIS A 167 -35.66 -29.04 -4.35
CA HIS A 167 -36.48 -28.20 -3.46
C HIS A 167 -37.99 -28.53 -3.49
N GLU A 168 -38.42 -29.70 -4.00
CA GLU A 168 -39.83 -29.90 -4.36
C GLU A 168 -40.77 -30.40 -3.26
N HIS A 169 -40.33 -30.55 -2.01
CA HIS A 169 -41.25 -30.93 -0.94
C HIS A 169 -41.00 -30.16 0.36
N PHE A 170 -41.62 -28.98 0.43
CA PHE A 170 -42.19 -28.43 1.66
C PHE A 170 -43.65 -28.04 1.38
#